data_AF-X1RBN6-F1
#
_entry.id   AF-X1RBN6-F1
#
_cell.length_a   1.000
_cell.length_b   1.000
_cell.length_c   1.000
_cell.angle_alpha   90.00
_cell.angle_beta   90.00
_cell.angle_gamma   90.00
#
_symmetry.space_group_name_H-M   'P 1'
#
loop_
_entity.id
_entity.type
_entity.pdbx_description
1 polymer ?
#
loop_
_entity_poly.entity_id
_entity_poly.type
_entity_poly.pdbx_seq_one_letter_code
_entity_poly.pdbx_strand_id
1 'polypeptide(L)'
;MKLFERFRKKSAQGLVEFALVLPLLLLLILGIIEAGRLLFIYSAVNTASREAARYGSAAGDVGGYVAHYEDCAGIRARANSG
;
A
#
# COMPACT_ATOMS: atom_id res chain seq x y z
N MET A 1 13.87 16.75 -57.77
CA MET A 1 13.07 16.30 -56.62
C MET A 1 13.91 15.41 -55.69
N LYS A 2 14.93 15.98 -55.01
CA LYS A 2 15.82 15.26 -54.06
C LYS A 2 16.29 16.15 -52.88
N LEU A 3 15.55 17.22 -52.55
CA LEU A 3 15.95 18.15 -51.48
C LEU A 3 15.18 17.98 -50.15
N PHE A 4 14.09 17.19 -50.13
CA PHE A 4 13.19 17.12 -48.96
C PHE A 4 13.42 15.93 -48.01
N GLU A 5 14.30 14.98 -48.31
CA GLU A 5 14.42 13.74 -47.51
C GLU A 5 15.34 13.84 -46.29
N ARG A 6 16.09 14.93 -46.10
CA ARG A 6 17.18 14.97 -45.11
C ARG A 6 16.81 15.53 -43.73
N PHE A 7 15.62 16.10 -43.56
CA PHE A 7 15.20 16.75 -42.30
C PHE A 7 14.33 15.90 -41.37
N ARG A 8 13.97 14.66 -41.75
CA ARG A 8 12.93 13.89 -41.06
C ARG A 8 13.43 12.82 -40.07
N LYS A 9 14.74 12.71 -39.84
CA LYS A 9 15.30 11.66 -38.96
C LYS A 9 15.51 12.08 -37.50
N LYS A 10 15.73 13.36 -37.20
CA LYS A 10 16.04 13.80 -35.82
C LYS A 10 14.82 13.97 -34.92
N SER A 11 13.67 14.38 -35.46
CA SER A 11 12.47 14.67 -34.64
C SER A 11 11.69 13.42 -34.22
N ALA A 12 11.73 12.33 -35.00
CA ALA A 12 11.04 11.09 -34.67
C ALA A 12 11.82 10.20 -33.67
N GLN A 13 13.15 10.35 -33.61
CA GLN A 13 14.01 9.53 -32.75
C GLN A 13 13.71 9.74 -31.26
N GLY A 14 13.54 10.99 -30.82
CA GLY A 14 13.25 11.29 -29.41
C GLY A 14 11.91 10.72 -28.92
N LEU A 15 10.91 10.61 -29.81
CA LEU A 15 9.62 10.02 -29.48
C LEU A 15 9.74 8.50 -29.21
N VAL A 16 10.59 7.82 -29.98
CA VAL A 16 10.82 6.38 -29.83
C VAL A 16 11.64 6.09 -28.57
N GLU A 17 12.66 6.88 -28.30
CA GLU A 17 13.46 6.76 -27.07
C GLU A 17 12.59 6.97 -25.82
N PHE A 18 11.69 7.96 -25.84
CA PHE A 18 10.74 8.17 -24.75
C PHE A 18 9.74 7.01 -24.60
N ALA A 19 9.21 6.51 -25.71
CA ALA A 19 8.26 5.39 -25.70
C ALA A 19 8.86 4.10 -25.12
N LEU A 20 10.17 3.91 -25.21
CA LEU A 20 10.87 2.76 -24.62
C LEU A 20 11.13 2.92 -23.11
N VAL A 21 11.41 4.13 -22.64
CA VAL A 21 11.67 4.40 -21.21
C VAL A 21 10.37 4.50 -20.40
N LEU A 22 9.30 5.03 -21.01
CA LEU A 22 8.00 5.20 -20.38
C LEU A 22 7.43 3.93 -19.69
N PRO A 23 7.37 2.75 -20.32
CA PRO A 23 6.86 1.55 -19.67
C PRO A 23 7.71 1.13 -18.46
N LEU A 24 9.03 1.29 -18.53
CA LEU A 24 9.93 1.00 -17.40
C LEU A 24 9.67 1.95 -16.23
N LEU A 25 9.49 3.24 -16.53
CA LEU A 25 9.15 4.27 -15.54
C LEU A 25 7.80 3.98 -14.88
N LEU A 26 6.78 3.61 -15.67
CA LEU A 26 5.46 3.25 -15.15
C LEU A 26 5.52 2.00 -14.26
N LEU A 27 6.26 0.97 -14.66
CA LEU A 27 6.48 -0.21 -13.82
C LEU A 27 7.15 0.14 -12.49
N LEU A 28 8.15 1.02 -12.51
CA LEU A 28 8.84 1.46 -11.30
C LEU A 28 7.90 2.22 -10.37
N ILE A 29 7.10 3.16 -10.90
CA ILE A 29 6.11 3.92 -10.11
C ILE A 29 5.06 2.98 -9.51
N LEU A 30 4.49 2.08 -10.32
CA LEU A 30 3.52 1.09 -9.85
C LEU A 30 4.12 0.17 -8.79
N GLY A 31 5.37 -0.25 -8.97
CA GLY A 31 6.10 -1.05 -7.98
C GLY A 31 6.28 -0.33 -6.64
N ILE A 32 6.60 0.96 -6.67
CA ILE A 32 6.72 1.78 -5.45
C ILE A 32 5.35 1.93 -4.76
N ILE A 33 4.29 2.19 -5.52
CA ILE A 33 2.92 2.30 -4.98
C ILE A 33 2.50 0.99 -4.31
N GLU A 34 2.75 -0.15 -4.97
CA GLU A 34 2.40 -1.47 -4.47
C GLU A 34 3.18 -1.81 -3.20
N ALA A 35 4.50 -1.58 -3.20
CA ALA A 35 5.35 -1.78 -2.03
C ALA A 35 4.93 -0.90 -0.86
N GLY A 36 4.59 0.37 -1.12
CA GLY A 36 4.06 1.28 -0.11
C GLY A 36 2.75 0.79 0.48
N ARG A 37 1.82 0.28 -0.36
CA ARG A 37 0.56 -0.31 0.11
C ARG A 37 0.80 -1.54 0.98
N LEU A 38 1.71 -2.42 0.58
CA LEU A 38 2.07 -3.61 1.36
C LEU A 38 2.62 -3.24 2.74
N LEU A 39 3.52 -2.27 2.81
CA LEU A 39 4.06 -1.77 4.09
C LEU A 39 2.98 -1.17 4.98
N PHE A 40 2.06 -0.39 4.40
CA PHE A 40 0.93 0.18 5.14
C PHE A 40 0.04 -0.91 5.74
N ILE A 41 -0.38 -1.89 4.93
CA ILE A 41 -1.21 -3.01 5.38
C ILE A 41 -0.49 -3.81 6.47
N TYR A 42 0.80 -4.09 6.28
CA TYR A 42 1.60 -4.81 7.26
C TYR A 42 1.63 -4.07 8.61
N SER A 43 1.87 -2.76 8.60
CA SER A 43 1.88 -1.93 9.82
C SER A 43 0.51 -1.90 10.51
N ALA A 44 -0.56 -1.71 9.73
CA ALA A 44 -1.94 -1.69 10.23
C ALA A 44 -2.30 -3.02 10.91
N VAL A 45 -2.04 -4.15 10.25
CA VAL A 45 -2.33 -5.49 10.80
C VAL A 45 -1.53 -5.78 12.06
N ASN A 46 -0.24 -5.42 12.10
CA ASN A 46 0.59 -5.60 13.29
C ASN A 46 0.06 -4.79 14.48
N THR A 47 -0.30 -3.52 14.25
CA THR A 47 -0.84 -2.65 15.29
C THR A 47 -2.19 -3.17 15.79
N ALA A 48 -3.11 -3.49 14.87
CA ALA A 48 -4.41 -4.04 15.17
C ALA A 48 -4.32 -5.33 16.00
N SER A 49 -3.44 -6.25 15.61
CA SER A 49 -3.24 -7.53 16.31
C SER A 49 -2.71 -7.34 17.73
N ARG A 50 -1.75 -6.42 17.92
CA ARG A 50 -1.19 -6.11 19.24
C ARG A 50 -2.22 -5.49 20.17
N GLU A 51 -3.02 -4.53 19.68
CA GLU A 51 -4.06 -3.89 20.49
C GLU A 51 -5.21 -4.83 20.83
N ALA A 52 -5.62 -5.68 19.88
CA ALA A 52 -6.59 -6.74 20.10
C ALA A 52 -6.10 -7.72 21.18
N ALA A 53 -4.86 -8.21 21.07
CA ALA A 53 -4.27 -9.13 22.03
C ALA A 53 -4.15 -8.50 23.42
N ARG A 54 -3.68 -7.25 23.50
CA ARG A 54 -3.57 -6.50 24.76
C ARG A 54 -4.91 -6.36 25.47
N TYR A 55 -5.97 -6.09 24.72
CA TYR A 55 -7.32 -6.00 25.26
C TYR A 55 -7.83 -7.36 25.71
N GLY A 56 -7.78 -8.38 24.83
CA GLY A 56 -8.31 -9.71 25.14
C GLY A 56 -7.57 -10.45 26.26
N SER A 57 -6.28 -10.18 26.45
CA SER A 57 -5.49 -10.75 27.54
C SER A 57 -5.56 -9.95 28.84
N ALA A 58 -6.33 -8.87 28.89
CA ALA A 58 -6.46 -8.07 30.09
C ALA A 58 -7.17 -8.88 31.19
N ALA A 59 -6.68 -8.76 32.42
CA ALA A 59 -7.31 -9.39 33.58
C ALA A 59 -8.55 -8.59 34.02
N GLY A 60 -9.58 -9.30 34.46
CA GLY A 60 -10.84 -8.70 34.92
C GLY A 60 -11.96 -8.83 33.91
N ASP A 61 -13.04 -8.09 34.16
CA ASP A 61 -14.21 -8.03 33.31
C ASP A 61 -14.41 -6.61 32.74
N VAL A 62 -15.21 -6.51 31.69
CA VAL A 62 -15.61 -5.24 31.07
C VAL A 62 -16.80 -4.59 31.80
N GLY A 63 -17.09 -5.05 33.02
CA GLY A 63 -18.36 -4.86 33.71
C GLY A 63 -19.36 -5.97 33.40
N GLY A 64 -20.14 -6.38 34.41
CA GLY A 64 -21.22 -7.35 34.24
C GLY A 64 -20.79 -8.82 34.14
N TYR A 65 -19.63 -9.18 34.72
CA TYR A 65 -19.08 -10.55 34.74
C TYR A 65 -18.67 -11.12 33.37
N VAL A 66 -18.49 -10.26 32.36
CA VAL A 66 -17.99 -10.65 31.03
C VAL A 66 -16.49 -10.44 30.97
N ALA A 67 -15.72 -11.52 30.89
CA ALA A 67 -14.28 -11.43 30.81
C ALA A 67 -13.83 -10.79 29.48
N HIS A 68 -12.68 -10.11 29.49
CA HIS A 68 -12.17 -9.42 28.29
C HIS A 68 -11.96 -10.32 27.06
N TYR A 69 -11.67 -11.60 27.25
CA TYR A 69 -11.53 -12.56 26.15
C TYR A 69 -12.88 -12.94 25.50
N GLU A 70 -14.00 -12.67 26.18
CA GLU A 70 -15.36 -12.92 25.68
C GLU A 70 -15.96 -11.68 24.99
N ASP A 71 -15.41 -10.48 25.26
CA ASP A 71 -15.85 -9.23 24.62
C ASP A 71 -15.25 -9.05 23.21
N CYS A 72 -15.84 -9.76 22.25
CA CYS A 72 -15.53 -9.61 20.83
C CYS A 72 -15.72 -8.18 20.31
N ALA A 73 -16.64 -7.39 20.87
CA ALA A 73 -16.91 -6.03 20.41
C ALA A 73 -15.77 -5.09 20.85
N GLY A 74 -15.33 -5.20 22.10
CA GLY A 74 -14.17 -4.49 22.64
C GLY A 74 -12.88 -4.82 21.91
N ILE A 75 -12.61 -6.11 21.67
CA ILE A 75 -11.43 -6.58 20.92
C ILE A 75 -11.40 -5.94 19.52
N ARG A 76 -12.53 -5.95 18.79
CA ARG A 76 -12.62 -5.36 17.46
C ARG A 76 -12.48 -3.85 17.48
N ALA A 77 -13.07 -3.17 18.46
CA ALA A 77 -12.97 -1.73 18.60
C ALA A 77 -11.52 -1.27 18.82
N ARG A 78 -10.75 -2.03 19.62
CA ARG A 78 -9.31 -1.78 19.85
C ARG A 78 -8.44 -2.17 18.66
N ALA A 79 -8.80 -3.20 17.91
CA ALA A 79 -8.10 -3.57 16.69
C ALA A 79 -8.19 -2.46 15.62
N ASN A 80 -9.32 -1.74 15.56
CA ASN A 80 -9.58 -0.72 14.55
C ASN A 80 -9.24 0.71 14.99
N SER A 81 -8.59 0.90 16.16
CA SER A 81 -8.24 2.24 16.66
C SER A 81 -6.90 2.76 16.15
N GLY A 82 -6.28 2.08 15.18
CA GLY A 82 -4.97 2.40 14.59
C GLY A 82 -5.04 2.94 13.18
#